data_AF-A0A1H0PK00-F1
#
_entry.id   AF-A0A1H0PK00-F1
#
_cell.length_a   1.000
_cell.length_b   1.000
_cell.length_c   1.000
_cell.angle_alpha   90.00
_cell.angle_beta   90.00
_cell.angle_gamma   90.00
#
_symmetry.space_group_name_H-M   'P 1'
#
loop_
_entity.id
_entity.type
_entity.pdbx_description
1 polymer ?
#
loop_
_entity_poly.entity_id
_entity_poly.type
_entity_poly.pdbx_seq_one_letter_code
_entity_poly.pdbx_strand_id
1 'polypeptide(L)' 'MELFKTWKKNMVLYGLKSQIGTVYRNSDRTTSFYDVGNFLYLAGKLDSRFWEDFC' A
#
# COMPACT_ATOMS: atom_id res chain seq x y z
N MET A 1 -5.42 1.35 5.46
CA MET A 1 -5.73 -0.09 5.26
C MET A 1 -6.91 -0.27 4.32
N GLU A 2 -7.78 0.74 4.19
CA GLU A 2 -9.07 0.64 3.50
C GLU A 2 -8.97 0.32 2.01
N LEU A 3 -7.99 0.90 1.31
CA LEU A 3 -7.75 0.64 -0.12
C LEU A 3 -7.36 -0.82 -0.43
N PHE A 4 -6.76 -1.52 0.53
CA PHE A 4 -6.41 -2.94 0.39
C PHE A 4 -7.52 -3.88 0.89
N LYS A 5 -8.57 -3.39 1.58
CA LYS A 5 -9.66 -4.24 2.12
C LYS A 5 -10.43 -4.99 1.03
N THR A 6 -10.50 -4.43 -0.18
CA THR A 6 -11.18 -5.04 -1.33
C THR A 6 -10.33 -6.07 -2.07
N TRP A 7 -9.05 -6.20 -1.70
CA TRP A 7 -8.13 -7.12 -2.37
C TRP A 7 -8.38 -8.55 -1.90
N LYS A 8 -8.60 -9.47 -2.85
CA LYS A 8 -8.69 -10.91 -2.57
C LYS A 8 -7.34 -11.59 -2.31
N LYS A 9 -6.25 -10.82 -2.22
CA LYS A 9 -4.90 -11.34 -1.96
C LYS A 9 -4.68 -11.50 -0.46
N ASN A 10 -4.91 -12.71 0.05
CA ASN A 10 -4.75 -13.05 1.48
C ASN A 10 -3.39 -12.61 2.05
N MET A 11 -2.31 -12.73 1.28
CA MET A 11 -0.97 -12.31 1.70
C MET A 11 -0.91 -10.82 2.08
N VAL A 12 -1.58 -9.94 1.33
CA VAL A 12 -1.64 -8.50 1.63
C VAL A 12 -2.48 -8.25 2.88
N LEU A 13 -3.65 -8.89 2.99
CA LEU A 13 -4.54 -8.72 4.14
C LEU A 13 -3.90 -9.22 5.45
N TYR A 14 -3.30 -10.41 5.43
CA TYR A 14 -2.63 -10.98 6.60
C TYR A 14 -1.36 -10.22 6.96
N GLY A 15 -0.57 -9.80 5.97
CA GLY A 15 0.63 -9.00 6.21
C GLY A 15 0.29 -7.65 6.84
N LEU A 16 -0.73 -6.95 6.34
CA LEU A 16 -1.23 -5.70 6.94
C LEU A 16 -1.74 -5.91 8.38
N LYS A 17 -2.51 -6.99 8.62
CA LYS A 17 -3.04 -7.30 9.97
C LYS A 17 -1.93 -7.66 10.95
N SER A 18 -0.90 -8.36 10.47
CA SER A 18 0.24 -8.82 11.27
C SER A 18 1.35 -7.77 11.35
N GLN A 19 1.14 -6.58 10.77
CA GLN A 19 2.12 -5.50 10.71
C GLN A 19 3.47 -5.92 10.11
N ILE A 20 3.44 -6.82 9.12
CA ILE A 20 4.61 -7.30 8.40
C ILE A 20 4.85 -6.35 7.22
N GLY A 21 5.84 -5.47 7.30
CA GLY A 21 6.15 -4.47 6.27
C GLY A 21 5.64 -3.07 6.59
N THR A 22 5.75 -2.16 5.63
CA THR A 22 5.50 -0.72 5.82
C THR A 22 4.44 -0.22 4.86
N VAL A 23 3.54 0.64 5.34
CA VAL A 23 2.48 1.24 4.51
C VAL A 23 2.66 2.74 4.41
N TYR A 24 2.88 3.21 3.20
CA TYR A 24 3.00 4.61 2.84
C TYR A 24 1.67 5.10 2.26
N ARG A 25 1.32 6.36 2.52
CA ARG A 25 0.10 6.98 2.01
C ARG A 25 0.37 8.42 1.62
N ASN A 26 -0.28 8.87 0.55
CA ASN A 26 -0.31 10.29 0.25
C ASN A 26 -1.16 11.05 1.29
N SER A 27 -0.99 12.37 1.35
CA SER A 27 -1.70 13.26 2.29
C SER A 27 -3.21 13.04 2.29
N ASP A 28 -3.76 12.86 1.08
CA ASP A 28 -5.20 12.78 0.84
C ASP A 28 -5.76 11.37 1.05
N ARG A 29 -4.89 10.40 1.40
CA ARG A 29 -5.22 8.98 1.63
C ARG A 29 -5.91 8.31 0.44
N THR A 30 -5.75 8.86 -0.76
CA THR A 30 -6.31 8.33 -2.01
C THR A 30 -5.39 7.32 -2.68
N THR A 31 -4.12 7.28 -2.27
CA THR A 31 -3.07 6.38 -2.75
C THR A 31 -2.37 5.74 -1.56
N SER A 32 -2.06 4.44 -1.66
CA SER A 32 -1.30 3.71 -0.65
C SER A 32 -0.34 2.73 -1.30
N PHE A 33 0.88 2.70 -0.79
CA PHE A 33 1.89 1.70 -1.14
C PHE A 33 2.14 0.81 0.06
N TYR A 34 2.19 -0.50 -0.17
CA TYR A 34 2.50 -1.48 0.85
C TYR A 34 3.76 -2.23 0.43
N ASP A 35 4.83 -1.95 1.14
CA ASP A 35 6.16 -2.52 0.96
C ASP A 35 6.36 -3.68 1.93
N VAL A 36 6.60 -4.87 1.38
CA VAL A 36 6.84 -6.09 2.17
C VAL A 36 7.84 -7.00 1.46
N GLY A 37 9.04 -7.09 2.03
CA GLY A 37 10.13 -7.91 1.49
C GLY A 37 10.56 -7.40 0.12
N ASN A 38 10.36 -8.23 -0.92
CA ASN A 38 10.70 -7.90 -2.31
C ASN A 38 9.48 -7.45 -3.14
N PHE A 39 8.36 -7.14 -2.49
CA PHE A 39 7.11 -6.80 -3.16
C PHE A 39 6.60 -5.43 -2.73
N LEU A 40 6.22 -4.64 -3.74
CA LEU A 40 5.52 -3.38 -3.57
C LEU A 40 4.10 -3.49 -4.15
N TYR A 41 3.10 -3.31 -3.30
CA TYR A 41 1.70 -3.33 -3.69
C TYR A 41 1.13 -1.90 -3.71
N LEU A 42 0.56 -1.51 -4.84
CA LEU A 42 -0.04 -0.19 -5.04
C LEU A 42 -1.56 -0.29 -4.98
N ALA A 43 -2.23 0.58 -4.22
CA ALA A 43 -3.69 0.65 -4.19
C ALA A 43 -4.18 2.11 -4.18
N GLY A 44 -5.35 2.34 -4.79
CA GLY A 44 -5.95 3.67 -4.90
C GLY A 44 -5.71 4.32 -6.26
N LYS A 45 -5.66 5.65 -6.28
CA LYS A 45 -5.41 6.44 -7.49
C LYS A 45 -3.93 6.50 -7.81
N LEU A 46 -3.59 6.67 -9.09
CA LEU A 46 -2.23 7.01 -9.48
C LEU A 46 -1.93 8.44 -9.03
N ASP A 47 -0.87 8.60 -8.23
CA ASP A 47 -0.34 9.89 -7.80
C ASP A 47 1.15 9.88 -8.12
N SER A 48 1.53 10.52 -9.23
CA SER A 48 2.90 10.50 -9.74
C SER A 48 3.88 11.20 -8.80
N ARG A 49 3.45 12.28 -8.14
CA ARG A 49 4.27 13.00 -7.16
C ARG A 49 4.56 12.13 -5.95
N PHE A 50 3.52 11.46 -5.44
CA PHE A 50 3.69 10.52 -4.34
C PHE A 50 4.58 9.31 -4.70
N TRP A 51 4.57 8.88 -5.97
CA TRP A 51 5.50 7.86 -6.46
C TRP A 51 6.95 8.36 -6.52
N GLU A 52 7.16 9.57 -7.04
CA GLU A 52 8.49 10.22 -7.08
C GLU A 52 9.06 10.45 -5.68
N ASP A 53 8.24 10.83 -4.70
CA ASP A 53 8.68 10.99 -3.31
C ASP A 53 9.01 9.65 -2.62
N PHE A 54 8.49 8.54 -3.15
CA PHE A 54 8.68 7.20 -2.58
C PHE A 54 9.94 6.51 -3.11
N CYS A 55 10.33 6.75 -4.37
CA CYS A 55 11.49 6.15 -5.03
C CYS A 55 12.77 6.98 -4.85
#